data_AF-A0A2P4SCJ2-F1
#
_entry.id   AF-A0A2P4SCJ2-F1
#
_cell.length_a   1.000
_cell.length_b   1.000
_cell.length_c   1.000
_cell.angle_alpha   90.00
_cell.angle_beta   90.00
_cell.angle_gamma   90.00
#
_symmetry.space_group_name_H-M   'P 1'
#
loop_
_entity.id
_entity.type
_entity.pdbx_description
1 polymer ?
#
loop_
_entity_poly.entity_id
_entity_poly.type
_entity_poly.pdbx_seq_one_letter_code
_entity_poly.pdbx_strand_id
1 'polypeptide(L)'
;EAPSSQDILVFLTGQEEIEAMTKTCRDIAKHLPDGCPQMTVMPLYASLPYSQQLRVFQAAPKGCRKVILSTNIAETSITISGIKVLYYAVIDINYAFPYLEIGLEVLAVQRVSKAQAWQRTGRAGREDSGICYRLYTEDEFEKFDKMTVPEIQRCNLASVLLQLLALRIPNILTFDFMSKPSPDAIQAAIEQLDLLGAVEQKEDQLVLTPLGRKMAAFPLEPKFSKTILLSPKFHCTEEILTIVSLLSVDSVLYNPPARRDEVQSVRKKFISSEGDHLTLLNVYRAFKNVSGNK
;
A
#
# COMPACT_ATOMS: atom_id res chain seq x y z
N GLU A 1 -12.01 35.02 -8.39
CA GLU A 1 -10.84 34.90 -7.50
C GLU A 1 -11.19 34.01 -6.34
N ALA A 2 -10.61 32.81 -6.24
CA ALA A 2 -10.79 31.96 -5.08
C ALA A 2 -9.92 32.51 -3.93
N PRO A 3 -10.42 32.69 -2.69
CA PRO A 3 -9.65 33.25 -1.59
C PRO A 3 -8.41 32.39 -1.25
N SER A 4 -7.37 33.01 -0.69
CA SER A 4 -6.13 32.33 -0.28
C SER A 4 -6.34 31.26 0.81
N SER A 5 -7.52 31.20 1.42
CA SER A 5 -7.93 30.26 2.47
C SER A 5 -8.58 28.96 1.97
N GLN A 6 -8.40 28.63 0.68
CA GLN A 6 -8.95 27.42 0.06
C GLN A 6 -7.83 26.46 -0.31
N ASP A 7 -7.59 25.45 0.52
CA ASP A 7 -6.61 24.42 0.21
C ASP A 7 -7.16 23.45 -0.83
N ILE A 8 -6.25 22.92 -1.64
CA ILE A 8 -6.54 22.00 -2.74
C ILE A 8 -6.07 20.60 -2.36
N LEU A 9 -6.93 19.60 -2.53
CA LEU A 9 -6.57 18.19 -2.48
C LEU A 9 -6.67 17.58 -3.89
N VAL A 10 -5.61 16.93 -4.34
CA VAL A 10 -5.57 16.21 -5.61
C VAL A 10 -5.31 14.73 -5.34
N PHE A 11 -6.17 13.85 -5.85
CA PHE A 11 -5.92 12.41 -5.80
C PHE A 11 -5.18 11.94 -7.05
N LEU A 12 -4.08 11.22 -6.83
CA LEU A 12 -3.20 10.62 -7.82
C LEU A 12 -2.96 9.15 -7.47
N THR A 13 -2.43 8.37 -8.41
CA THR A 13 -2.40 6.91 -8.33
C THR A 13 -1.23 6.38 -7.50
N GLY A 14 -0.06 7.03 -7.55
CA GLY A 14 1.12 6.52 -6.85
C GLY A 14 2.25 7.52 -6.68
N GLN A 15 3.33 7.07 -6.05
CA GLN A 15 4.49 7.90 -5.70
C GLN A 15 5.10 8.61 -6.91
N GLU A 16 5.35 7.89 -8.01
CA GLU A 16 6.00 8.47 -9.20
C GLU A 16 5.18 9.61 -9.81
N GLU A 17 3.87 9.42 -9.94
CA GLU A 17 2.95 10.44 -10.44
C GLU A 17 2.89 11.65 -9.50
N ILE A 18 2.81 11.40 -8.18
CA ILE A 18 2.81 12.46 -7.17
C ILE A 18 4.09 13.27 -7.22
N GLU A 19 5.26 12.64 -7.31
CA GLU A 19 6.55 13.34 -7.37
C GLU A 19 6.71 14.14 -8.66
N ALA A 20 6.31 13.58 -9.80
CA ALA A 20 6.30 14.28 -11.09
C ALA A 20 5.38 15.51 -11.05
N MET A 21 4.14 15.34 -10.59
CA MET A 21 3.18 16.44 -10.46
C MET A 21 3.65 17.48 -9.44
N THR A 22 4.28 17.05 -8.34
CA THR A 22 4.86 17.95 -7.34
C THR A 22 5.91 18.87 -7.97
N LYS A 23 6.79 18.31 -8.82
CA LYS A 23 7.80 19.10 -9.53
C LYS A 23 7.15 20.10 -10.48
N THR A 24 6.22 19.65 -11.32
CA THR A 24 5.48 20.50 -12.27
C THR A 24 4.75 21.63 -11.56
N CYS A 25 4.00 21.34 -10.49
CA CYS A 25 3.30 22.36 -9.72
C CYS A 25 4.25 23.37 -9.07
N ARG A 26 5.40 22.93 -8.55
CA ARG A 26 6.42 23.84 -8.00
C ARG A 26 7.06 24.73 -9.06
N ASP A 27 7.25 24.23 -10.27
CA ASP A 27 7.79 25.03 -11.38
C ASP A 27 6.74 26.05 -11.86
N ILE A 28 5.48 25.64 -11.99
CA ILE A 28 4.36 26.57 -12.29
C ILE A 28 4.24 27.64 -11.19
N ALA A 29 4.40 27.27 -9.92
CA ALA A 29 4.31 28.18 -8.78
C ALA A 29 5.31 29.35 -8.87
N LYS A 30 6.46 29.17 -9.55
CA LYS A 30 7.47 30.22 -9.75
C LYS A 30 7.07 31.25 -10.82
N HIS A 31 6.17 30.87 -11.72
CA HIS A 31 5.74 31.66 -12.87
C HIS A 31 4.28 32.12 -12.76
N LEU A 32 3.71 32.09 -11.56
CA LEU A 32 2.35 32.59 -11.34
C LEU A 32 2.29 34.11 -11.59
N PRO A 33 1.23 34.60 -12.26
CA PRO A 33 1.06 36.02 -12.53
C PRO A 33 0.85 36.83 -11.24
N ASP A 34 1.22 38.11 -11.31
CA ASP A 34 1.05 39.05 -10.20
C ASP A 34 -0.44 39.14 -9.79
N GLY A 35 -0.70 38.96 -8.49
CA GLY A 35 -2.05 38.90 -7.91
C GLY A 35 -2.54 37.50 -7.54
N CYS A 36 -1.84 36.43 -7.95
CA CYS A 36 -2.13 35.07 -7.50
C CYS A 36 -1.41 34.75 -6.17
N PRO A 37 -2.07 34.09 -5.20
CA PRO A 37 -1.42 33.66 -3.98
C PRO A 37 -0.34 32.62 -4.28
N GLN A 38 0.79 32.68 -3.56
CA GLN A 38 1.85 31.69 -3.72
C GLN A 38 1.35 30.28 -3.39
N MET A 39 1.88 29.27 -4.08
CA MET A 39 1.42 27.89 -3.93
C MET A 39 2.43 27.04 -3.15
N THR A 40 1.98 26.40 -2.08
CA THR A 40 2.79 25.43 -1.30
C THR A 40 2.34 24.01 -1.64
N VAL A 41 3.21 23.26 -2.34
CA VAL A 41 2.90 21.91 -2.83
C VAL A 41 3.47 20.83 -1.91
N MET A 42 2.61 19.95 -1.38
CA MET A 42 2.94 18.89 -0.44
C MET A 42 2.53 17.50 -0.96
N PRO A 43 3.46 16.56 -1.14
CA PRO A 43 3.13 15.18 -1.51
C PRO A 43 2.65 14.38 -0.29
N LEU A 44 1.81 13.38 -0.52
CA LEU A 44 1.30 12.48 0.51
C LEU A 44 1.07 11.06 -0.03
N TYR A 45 1.92 10.12 0.38
CA TYR A 45 1.85 8.70 0.00
C TYR A 45 2.46 7.83 1.11
N ALA A 46 2.22 6.51 1.07
CA ALA A 46 2.52 5.60 2.19
C ALA A 46 4.01 5.56 2.58
N SER A 47 4.89 5.46 1.58
CA SER A 47 6.35 5.41 1.76
C SER A 47 7.00 6.73 2.17
N LEU A 48 6.24 7.82 2.30
CA LEU A 48 6.76 9.13 2.67
C LEU A 48 7.20 9.14 4.15
N PRO A 49 8.36 9.71 4.53
CA PRO A 49 8.77 9.78 5.93
C PRO A 49 7.73 10.46 6.82
N TYR A 50 7.52 9.93 8.02
CA TYR A 50 6.48 10.42 8.94
C TYR A 50 6.56 11.93 9.23
N SER A 51 7.77 12.46 9.40
CA SER A 51 7.98 13.90 9.60
C SER A 51 7.51 14.75 8.42
N GLN A 52 7.55 14.22 7.19
CA GLN A 52 7.04 14.89 6.00
C GLN A 52 5.52 14.72 5.86
N GLN A 53 4.98 13.54 6.19
CA GLN A 53 3.53 13.32 6.23
C GLN A 53 2.86 14.31 7.19
N LEU A 54 3.44 14.58 8.35
CA LEU A 54 2.90 15.52 9.33
C LEU A 54 2.77 16.97 8.81
N ARG A 55 3.55 17.35 7.80
CA ARG A 55 3.52 18.71 7.25
C ARG A 55 2.18 19.04 6.59
N VAL A 56 1.44 18.05 6.09
CA VAL A 56 0.14 18.28 5.43
C VAL A 56 -0.92 18.83 6.39
N PHE A 57 -0.77 18.56 7.69
CA PHE A 57 -1.64 19.07 8.76
C PHE A 57 -1.28 20.48 9.21
N GLN A 58 -0.12 20.99 8.83
CA GLN A 58 0.26 22.36 9.17
C GLN A 58 -0.55 23.36 8.33
N ALA A 59 -0.89 24.49 8.94
CA ALA A 59 -1.55 25.58 8.25
C ALA A 59 -0.64 26.18 7.17
N ALA A 60 -1.24 26.61 6.05
CA ALA A 60 -0.50 27.31 5.02
C ALA A 60 0.05 28.65 5.56
N PRO A 61 1.26 29.08 5.13
CA PRO A 61 1.74 30.43 5.41
C PRO A 61 0.73 31.49 4.92
N LYS A 62 0.68 32.64 5.60
CA LYS A 62 -0.25 33.73 5.24
C LYS A 62 -0.01 34.17 3.79
N GLY A 63 -1.09 34.26 3.01
CA GLY A 63 -1.04 34.62 1.59
C GLY A 63 -0.67 33.48 0.65
N CYS A 64 -0.45 32.26 1.17
CA CYS A 64 -0.19 31.07 0.37
C CYS A 64 -1.39 30.13 0.34
N ARG A 65 -1.57 29.43 -0.78
CA ARG A 65 -2.51 28.31 -0.94
C ARG A 65 -1.77 26.99 -0.82
N LYS A 66 -2.27 26.07 0.00
CA LYS A 66 -1.70 24.70 0.12
C LYS A 66 -2.34 23.79 -0.93
N VAL A 67 -1.50 23.01 -1.61
CA VAL A 67 -1.90 21.99 -2.58
C VAL A 67 -1.32 20.66 -2.16
N ILE A 68 -2.19 19.72 -1.88
CA ILE A 68 -1.85 18.39 -1.37
C ILE A 68 -2.06 17.40 -2.49
N LEU A 69 -1.00 16.69 -2.86
CA LEU A 69 -1.02 15.66 -3.89
C LEU A 69 -0.95 14.31 -3.19
N SER A 70 -2.06 13.57 -3.17
CA SER A 70 -2.23 12.40 -2.31
C SER A 70 -2.66 11.16 -3.09
N THR A 71 -2.29 9.97 -2.60
CA THR A 71 -3.00 8.72 -2.95
C THR A 71 -4.33 8.64 -2.18
N ASN A 72 -5.02 7.50 -2.27
CA ASN A 72 -6.21 7.15 -1.49
C ASN A 72 -6.03 7.24 0.05
N ILE A 73 -4.84 7.50 0.59
CA ILE A 73 -4.63 7.77 2.03
C ILE A 73 -5.53 8.92 2.52
N ALA A 74 -5.70 9.97 1.72
CA ALA A 74 -6.58 11.10 2.05
C ALA A 74 -8.09 10.77 1.89
N GLU A 75 -8.44 9.63 1.30
CA GLU A 75 -9.83 9.22 1.04
C GLU A 75 -10.54 8.71 2.29
N THR A 76 -9.86 7.98 3.17
CA THR A 76 -10.44 7.34 4.36
C THR A 76 -9.68 7.68 5.63
N SER A 77 -8.35 7.51 5.63
CA SER A 77 -7.53 7.37 6.84
C SER A 77 -7.18 8.66 7.57
N ILE A 78 -7.32 9.84 6.95
CA ILE A 78 -6.90 11.12 7.55
C ILE A 78 -7.91 12.24 7.31
N THR A 79 -7.89 13.24 8.18
CA THR A 79 -8.68 14.48 8.03
C THR A 79 -7.71 15.64 7.94
N ILE A 80 -7.74 16.37 6.83
CA ILE A 80 -6.92 17.56 6.64
C ILE A 80 -7.86 18.75 6.61
N SER A 81 -7.68 19.66 7.58
CA SER A 81 -8.47 20.89 7.67
C SER A 81 -8.13 21.88 6.55
N GLY A 82 -9.09 22.71 6.18
CA GLY A 82 -8.93 23.77 5.18
C GLY A 82 -9.13 23.35 3.72
N ILE A 83 -9.37 22.07 3.44
CA ILE A 83 -9.66 21.60 2.07
C ILE A 83 -11.02 22.17 1.63
N LYS A 84 -11.02 23.00 0.57
CA LYS A 84 -12.25 23.48 -0.06
C LYS A 84 -12.36 23.10 -1.53
N VAL A 85 -11.25 22.77 -2.19
CA VAL A 85 -11.24 22.38 -3.59
C VAL A 85 -10.61 20.99 -3.72
N LEU A 86 -11.24 20.14 -4.50
CA LEU A 86 -10.78 18.78 -4.69
C LEU A 86 -10.75 18.42 -6.17
N TYR A 87 -9.65 17.85 -6.62
CA TYR A 87 -9.47 17.33 -7.97
C TYR A 87 -9.17 15.83 -7.90
N TYR A 88 -9.78 15.04 -8.77
CA TYR A 88 -9.33 13.66 -8.96
C TYR A 88 -9.63 13.10 -10.34
N ALA A 89 -8.74 12.23 -10.79
CA ALA A 89 -8.91 11.39 -11.96
C ALA A 89 -9.67 10.10 -11.61
N VAL A 90 -10.20 9.41 -12.63
CA VAL A 90 -11.02 8.17 -12.54
C VAL A 90 -10.33 7.02 -11.79
N ILE A 91 -9.03 7.12 -11.57
CA ILE A 91 -8.16 5.98 -11.35
C ILE A 91 -7.68 5.94 -9.89
N ASP A 92 -7.59 4.72 -9.35
CA ASP A 92 -6.98 4.40 -8.06
C ASP A 92 -6.08 3.16 -8.22
N ILE A 93 -5.17 2.94 -7.28
CA ILE A 93 -4.38 1.70 -7.23
C ILE A 93 -4.89 0.85 -6.08
N ASN A 94 -5.32 -0.37 -6.40
CA ASN A 94 -5.76 -1.35 -5.41
C ASN A 94 -5.03 -2.67 -5.62
N TYR A 95 -4.89 -3.45 -4.55
CA TYR A 95 -4.52 -4.85 -4.68
C TYR A 95 -5.57 -5.58 -5.51
N ALA A 96 -5.08 -6.28 -6.52
CA ALA A 96 -5.86 -7.20 -7.33
C ALA A 96 -5.14 -8.54 -7.34
N PHE A 97 -5.92 -9.61 -7.34
CA PHE A 97 -5.42 -10.96 -7.54
C PHE A 97 -5.90 -11.49 -8.89
N PRO A 98 -5.43 -10.93 -10.02
CA PRO A 98 -5.93 -11.30 -11.34
C PRO A 98 -5.46 -12.70 -11.78
N TYR A 99 -4.38 -13.21 -11.20
CA TYR A 99 -3.76 -14.49 -11.59
C TYR A 99 -3.85 -15.51 -10.46
N LEU A 100 -5.05 -16.08 -10.26
CA LEU A 100 -5.27 -17.13 -9.26
C LEU A 100 -4.32 -18.32 -9.47
N GLU A 101 -4.06 -18.68 -10.74
CA GLU A 101 -3.18 -19.81 -11.12
C GLU A 101 -1.70 -19.58 -10.73
N ILE A 102 -1.25 -18.32 -10.71
CA ILE A 102 0.14 -17.96 -10.42
C ILE A 102 0.31 -17.57 -8.95
N GLY A 103 -0.81 -17.37 -8.22
CA GLY A 103 -0.80 -17.01 -6.81
C GLY A 103 -0.24 -15.62 -6.52
N LEU A 104 -0.21 -14.73 -7.53
CA LEU A 104 0.43 -13.41 -7.43
C LEU A 104 -0.60 -12.30 -7.18
N GLU A 105 -0.41 -11.61 -6.06
CA GLU A 105 -1.03 -10.31 -5.80
C GLU A 105 -0.28 -9.22 -6.57
N VAL A 106 -1.04 -8.41 -7.29
CA VAL A 106 -0.52 -7.29 -8.05
C VAL A 106 -1.23 -6.03 -7.62
N LEU A 107 -0.46 -4.96 -7.40
CA LEU A 107 -1.02 -3.62 -7.29
C LEU A 107 -1.44 -3.17 -8.68
N ALA A 108 -2.75 -3.20 -8.93
CA ALA A 108 -3.31 -2.88 -10.24
C ALA A 108 -4.03 -1.54 -10.20
N VAL A 109 -3.87 -0.81 -11.30
CA VAL A 109 -4.58 0.43 -11.57
C VAL A 109 -6.03 0.07 -11.90
N GLN A 110 -6.98 0.49 -11.06
CA GLN A 110 -8.41 0.21 -11.19
C GLN A 110 -9.22 1.51 -11.24
N ARG A 111 -10.41 1.44 -11.84
CA ARG A 111 -11.37 2.55 -11.82
C ARG A 111 -11.99 2.66 -10.42
N VAL A 112 -12.24 3.89 -9.97
CA VAL A 112 -12.96 4.15 -8.72
C VAL A 112 -14.42 3.72 -8.83
N SER A 113 -15.00 3.23 -7.74
CA SER A 113 -16.44 3.01 -7.65
C SER A 113 -17.20 4.33 -7.44
N LYS A 114 -18.52 4.35 -7.70
CA LYS A 114 -19.40 5.47 -7.38
C LYS A 114 -19.30 5.82 -5.89
N ALA A 115 -19.24 4.83 -5.01
CA ALA A 115 -19.07 5.04 -3.57
C ALA A 115 -17.77 5.78 -3.24
N GLN A 116 -16.63 5.39 -3.82
CA GLN A 116 -15.35 6.07 -3.61
C GLN A 116 -15.36 7.50 -4.14
N ALA A 117 -15.92 7.71 -5.34
CA ALA A 117 -16.11 9.04 -5.93
C ALA A 117 -16.93 9.97 -5.00
N TRP A 118 -17.99 9.45 -4.38
CA TRP A 118 -18.77 10.18 -3.38
C TRP A 118 -17.99 10.46 -2.10
N GLN A 119 -17.20 9.50 -1.59
CA GLN A 119 -16.34 9.72 -0.43
C GLN A 119 -15.30 10.81 -0.68
N ARG A 120 -14.62 10.78 -1.85
CA ARG A 120 -13.68 11.82 -2.27
C ARG A 120 -14.35 13.17 -2.33
N THR A 121 -15.54 13.26 -2.93
CA THR A 121 -16.33 14.51 -2.98
C THR A 121 -16.64 15.04 -1.57
N GLY A 122 -16.98 14.16 -0.64
CA GLY A 122 -17.24 14.50 0.76
C GLY A 122 -16.03 15.13 1.47
N ARG A 123 -14.80 14.93 0.99
CA ARG A 123 -13.59 15.55 1.58
C ARG A 123 -13.51 17.06 1.37
N ALA A 124 -14.07 17.58 0.28
CA ALA A 124 -14.14 19.02 0.03
C ALA A 124 -15.22 19.72 0.88
N GLY A 125 -16.23 18.97 1.33
CA GLY A 125 -17.40 19.50 2.05
C GLY A 125 -17.40 19.25 3.55
N ARG A 126 -16.23 18.94 4.16
CA ARG A 126 -16.18 18.54 5.58
C ARG A 126 -16.37 19.69 6.56
N GLU A 127 -15.76 20.84 6.29
CA GLU A 127 -15.77 22.00 7.20
C GLU A 127 -16.70 23.11 6.70
N ASP A 128 -16.84 23.26 5.39
CA ASP A 128 -17.61 24.32 4.74
C ASP A 128 -17.97 23.89 3.31
N SER A 129 -18.74 24.73 2.61
CA SER A 129 -19.03 24.54 1.18
C SER A 129 -17.75 24.45 0.37
N GLY A 130 -17.62 23.37 -0.40
CA GLY A 130 -16.46 23.07 -1.24
C GLY A 130 -16.84 22.72 -2.68
N ILE A 131 -15.82 22.65 -3.53
CA ILE A 131 -15.96 22.36 -4.96
C ILE A 131 -15.17 21.09 -5.28
N CYS A 132 -15.80 20.18 -6.02
CA CYS A 132 -15.20 18.93 -6.47
C CYS A 132 -15.15 18.89 -8.00
N TYR A 133 -13.94 18.82 -8.55
CA TYR A 133 -13.68 18.70 -9.97
C TYR A 133 -13.32 17.24 -10.29
N ARG A 134 -14.24 16.57 -10.98
CA ARG A 134 -14.08 15.20 -11.49
C ARG A 134 -13.55 15.26 -12.91
N LEU A 135 -12.39 14.65 -13.16
CA LEU A 135 -11.77 14.65 -14.49
C LEU A 135 -12.32 13.52 -15.39
N TYR A 136 -13.64 13.44 -15.50
CA TYR A 136 -14.38 12.49 -16.32
C TYR A 136 -15.79 12.99 -16.59
N THR A 137 -16.43 12.47 -17.63
CA THR A 137 -17.80 12.91 -17.99
C THR A 137 -18.85 12.24 -17.10
N GLU A 138 -20.03 12.85 -17.04
CA GLU A 138 -21.18 12.26 -16.34
C GLU A 138 -21.57 10.89 -16.93
N ASP A 139 -21.50 10.75 -18.26
CA ASP A 139 -21.74 9.48 -18.96
C ASP A 139 -20.76 8.37 -18.54
N GLU A 140 -19.50 8.71 -18.28
CA GLU A 140 -18.52 7.76 -17.76
C GLU A 140 -18.80 7.41 -16.31
N PHE A 141 -19.17 8.40 -15.49
CA PHE A 141 -19.54 8.17 -14.09
C PHE A 141 -20.67 7.18 -13.95
N GLU A 142 -21.68 7.26 -14.82
CA GLU A 142 -22.82 6.35 -14.76
C GLU A 142 -22.47 4.90 -15.02
N LYS A 143 -21.39 4.65 -15.77
CA LYS A 143 -20.85 3.31 -16.06
C LYS A 143 -20.01 2.73 -14.92
N PHE A 144 -19.71 3.49 -13.87
CA PHE A 144 -18.89 2.99 -12.75
C PHE A 144 -19.68 2.01 -11.88
N ASP A 145 -18.96 1.05 -11.29
CA ASP A 145 -19.53 0.15 -10.31
C ASP A 145 -20.04 0.91 -9.09
N LYS A 146 -21.18 0.49 -8.54
CA LYS A 146 -21.81 1.19 -7.40
C LYS A 146 -20.93 1.16 -6.16
N MET A 147 -20.31 0.01 -5.90
CA MET A 147 -19.52 -0.28 -4.71
C MET A 147 -18.17 -0.86 -5.12
N THR A 148 -17.15 -0.62 -4.33
CA THR A 148 -15.84 -1.27 -4.52
C THR A 148 -15.96 -2.75 -4.16
N VAL A 149 -15.33 -3.60 -4.96
CA VAL A 149 -15.27 -5.04 -4.69
C VAL A 149 -14.60 -5.26 -3.31
N PRO A 150 -15.16 -6.08 -2.42
CA PRO A 150 -14.56 -6.39 -1.11
C PRO A 150 -13.14 -6.93 -1.21
N GLU A 151 -12.32 -6.65 -0.19
CA GLU A 151 -10.92 -7.10 -0.14
C GLU A 151 -10.79 -8.63 -0.15
N ILE A 152 -11.66 -9.33 0.58
CA ILE A 152 -11.71 -10.80 0.62
C ILE A 152 -11.94 -11.44 -0.77
N GLN A 153 -12.47 -10.70 -1.74
CA GLN A 153 -12.66 -11.17 -3.12
C GLN A 153 -11.50 -10.80 -4.05
N ARG A 154 -10.50 -10.06 -3.55
CA ARG A 154 -9.41 -9.48 -4.34
C ARG A 154 -8.00 -9.78 -3.82
N CYS A 155 -7.87 -10.43 -2.67
CA CYS A 155 -6.58 -10.78 -2.07
C CYS A 155 -6.36 -12.30 -1.99
N ASN A 156 -5.11 -12.70 -1.76
CA ASN A 156 -4.71 -14.05 -1.47
C ASN A 156 -5.24 -14.46 -0.09
N LEU A 157 -6.00 -15.54 -0.07
CA LEU A 157 -6.68 -16.01 1.13
C LEU A 157 -5.85 -16.97 1.99
N ALA A 158 -4.63 -17.34 1.61
CA ALA A 158 -3.83 -18.34 2.33
C ALA A 158 -3.62 -17.99 3.81
N SER A 159 -3.30 -16.72 4.11
CA SER A 159 -3.18 -16.24 5.49
C SER A 159 -4.51 -16.30 6.24
N VAL A 160 -5.61 -15.93 5.58
CA VAL A 160 -6.97 -15.94 6.17
C VAL A 160 -7.42 -17.37 6.46
N LEU A 161 -7.26 -18.29 5.51
CA LEU A 161 -7.61 -19.70 5.66
C LEU A 161 -6.80 -20.36 6.77
N LEU A 162 -5.49 -20.09 6.86
CA LEU A 162 -4.66 -20.59 7.94
C LEU A 162 -5.20 -20.18 9.32
N GLN A 163 -5.65 -18.93 9.46
CA GLN A 163 -6.25 -18.42 10.70
C GLN A 163 -7.63 -19.02 10.98
N LEU A 164 -8.50 -19.15 9.97
CA LEU A 164 -9.81 -19.78 10.13
C LEU A 164 -9.69 -21.25 10.57
N LEU A 165 -8.75 -22.00 10.00
CA LEU A 165 -8.47 -23.37 10.42
C LEU A 165 -7.86 -23.43 11.83
N ALA A 166 -7.04 -22.45 12.21
CA ALA A 166 -6.52 -22.35 13.58
C ALA A 166 -7.63 -22.10 14.60
N LEU A 167 -8.68 -21.37 14.21
CA LEU A 167 -9.92 -21.17 14.98
C LEU A 167 -10.85 -22.40 15.00
N ARG A 168 -10.43 -23.53 14.43
CA ARG A 168 -11.20 -24.80 14.37
C ARG A 168 -12.51 -24.67 13.59
N ILE A 169 -12.56 -23.81 12.57
CA ILE A 169 -13.69 -23.75 11.64
C ILE A 169 -13.52 -24.87 10.61
N PRO A 170 -14.35 -25.93 10.64
CA PRO A 170 -14.07 -27.17 9.89
C PRO A 170 -14.39 -27.04 8.40
N ASN A 171 -15.34 -26.18 8.04
CA ASN A 171 -15.79 -26.05 6.66
C ASN A 171 -15.78 -24.57 6.22
N ILE A 172 -14.67 -24.19 5.58
CA ILE A 172 -14.44 -22.85 5.04
C ILE A 172 -15.41 -22.55 3.89
N LEU A 173 -15.75 -23.55 3.07
CA LEU A 173 -16.66 -23.37 1.93
C LEU A 173 -18.08 -23.00 2.38
N THR A 174 -18.53 -23.51 3.53
CA THR A 174 -19.83 -23.18 4.12
C THR A 174 -19.77 -22.02 5.11
N PHE A 175 -18.59 -21.43 5.34
CA PHE A 175 -18.47 -20.31 6.27
C PHE A 175 -19.27 -19.10 5.79
N ASP A 176 -19.97 -18.46 6.73
CA ASP A 176 -20.88 -17.36 6.42
C ASP A 176 -20.13 -16.03 6.31
N PHE A 177 -19.40 -15.85 5.21
CA PHE A 177 -18.78 -14.56 4.89
C PHE A 177 -19.85 -13.54 4.49
N MET A 178 -19.72 -12.30 5.00
CA MET A 178 -20.55 -11.16 4.56
C MET A 178 -20.46 -10.94 3.04
N SER A 179 -19.29 -11.17 2.45
CA SER A 179 -19.08 -11.21 1.01
C SER A 179 -18.20 -12.42 0.71
N LYS A 180 -18.78 -13.45 0.09
CA LYS A 180 -18.10 -14.73 -0.12
C LYS A 180 -17.01 -14.59 -1.19
N PRO A 181 -15.77 -15.06 -0.93
CA PRO A 181 -14.78 -15.19 -1.98
C PRO A 181 -15.21 -16.21 -3.03
N SER A 182 -14.63 -16.14 -4.23
CA SER A 182 -14.86 -17.15 -5.27
C SER A 182 -14.34 -18.52 -4.82
N PRO A 183 -15.04 -19.63 -5.15
CA PRO A 183 -14.58 -20.98 -4.84
C PRO A 183 -13.15 -21.25 -5.31
N ASP A 184 -12.80 -20.77 -6.49
CA ASP A 184 -11.45 -20.92 -7.07
C ASP A 184 -10.36 -20.25 -6.23
N ALA A 185 -10.67 -19.12 -5.58
CA ALA A 185 -9.71 -18.42 -4.71
C ALA A 185 -9.51 -19.16 -3.38
N ILE A 186 -10.57 -19.78 -2.86
CA ILE A 186 -10.49 -20.65 -1.68
C ILE A 186 -9.64 -21.88 -2.04
N GLN A 187 -9.92 -22.52 -3.18
CA GLN A 187 -9.20 -23.70 -3.63
C GLN A 187 -7.70 -23.41 -3.85
N ALA A 188 -7.35 -22.33 -4.53
CA ALA A 188 -5.96 -21.90 -4.73
C ALA A 188 -5.24 -21.66 -3.38
N ALA A 189 -5.93 -21.08 -2.40
CA ALA A 189 -5.37 -20.87 -1.06
C ALA A 189 -5.18 -22.19 -0.29
N ILE A 190 -6.07 -23.17 -0.44
CA ILE A 190 -5.92 -24.52 0.13
C ILE A 190 -4.69 -25.20 -0.49
N GLU A 191 -4.58 -25.19 -1.81
CA GLU A 191 -3.44 -25.76 -2.55
C GLU A 191 -2.11 -25.12 -2.12
N GLN A 192 -2.09 -23.80 -1.96
CA GLN A 192 -0.90 -23.10 -1.45
C GLN A 192 -0.53 -23.56 -0.04
N LEU A 193 -1.50 -23.75 0.86
CA LEU A 193 -1.25 -24.23 2.22
C LEU A 193 -0.81 -25.69 2.25
N ASP A 194 -1.32 -26.52 1.33
CA ASP A 194 -0.96 -27.94 1.18
C ASP A 194 0.49 -28.07 0.67
N LEU A 195 0.88 -27.28 -0.34
CA LEU A 195 2.28 -27.17 -0.78
C LEU A 195 3.22 -26.70 0.34
N LEU A 196 2.72 -25.87 1.25
CA LEU A 196 3.46 -25.46 2.44
C LEU A 196 3.49 -26.55 3.54
N GLY A 197 2.71 -27.63 3.43
CA GLY A 197 2.57 -28.66 4.44
C GLY A 197 1.89 -28.16 5.71
N ALA A 198 1.11 -27.07 5.59
CA ALA A 198 0.41 -26.44 6.70
C ALA A 198 -0.93 -27.14 6.98
N VAL A 199 -1.53 -27.75 5.97
CA VAL A 199 -2.80 -28.47 6.05
C VAL A 199 -2.62 -29.93 5.63
N GLU A 200 -3.52 -30.78 6.10
CA GLU A 200 -3.68 -32.17 5.65
C GLU A 200 -5.17 -32.49 5.57
N GLN A 201 -5.54 -33.41 4.68
CA GLN A 201 -6.92 -33.87 4.58
C GLN A 201 -7.10 -35.14 5.42
N LYS A 202 -7.98 -35.07 6.43
CA LYS A 202 -8.29 -36.18 7.33
C LYS A 202 -9.81 -36.34 7.44
N GLU A 203 -10.32 -37.54 7.15
CA GLU A 203 -11.76 -37.86 7.27
C GLU A 203 -12.65 -36.85 6.52
N ASP A 204 -12.26 -36.50 5.28
CA ASP A 204 -12.90 -35.48 4.43
C ASP A 204 -12.93 -34.05 5.01
N GLN A 205 -12.15 -33.78 6.06
CA GLN A 205 -11.97 -32.45 6.65
C GLN A 205 -10.55 -31.94 6.46
N LEU A 206 -10.42 -30.64 6.17
CA LEU A 206 -9.14 -29.97 6.11
C LEU A 206 -8.69 -29.60 7.53
N VAL A 207 -7.57 -30.15 7.99
CA VAL A 207 -7.05 -29.91 9.34
C VAL A 207 -5.63 -29.37 9.30
N LEU A 208 -5.27 -28.54 10.29
CA LEU A 208 -3.90 -28.04 10.41
C LEU A 208 -2.95 -29.12 10.92
N THR A 209 -1.83 -29.27 10.21
CA THR A 209 -0.69 -30.08 10.66
C THR A 209 -0.03 -29.44 11.89
N PRO A 210 0.83 -30.17 12.62
CA PRO A 210 1.64 -29.56 13.69
C PRO A 210 2.51 -28.38 13.19
N LEU A 211 2.93 -28.42 11.93
CA LEU A 211 3.63 -27.31 11.28
C LEU A 211 2.69 -26.13 11.04
N GLY A 212 1.50 -26.37 10.46
CA GLY A 212 0.50 -25.34 10.21
C GLY A 212 0.05 -24.61 11.48
N ARG A 213 -0.12 -25.33 12.59
CA ARG A 213 -0.43 -24.71 13.90
C ARG A 213 0.67 -23.78 14.38
N LYS A 214 1.95 -24.16 14.18
CA LYS A 214 3.07 -23.27 14.50
C LYS A 214 3.10 -22.07 13.56
N MET A 215 2.83 -22.26 12.27
CA MET A 215 2.78 -21.17 11.28
C MET A 215 1.70 -20.14 11.64
N ALA A 216 0.51 -20.59 12.06
CA ALA A 216 -0.60 -19.72 12.45
C ALA A 216 -0.29 -18.82 13.66
N ALA A 217 0.70 -19.19 14.48
CA ALA A 217 1.13 -18.37 15.63
C ALA A 217 2.00 -17.16 15.22
N PHE A 218 2.50 -17.11 13.99
CA PHE A 218 3.27 -15.96 13.49
C PHE A 218 2.34 -14.95 12.80
N PRO A 219 2.50 -13.63 13.04
CA PRO A 219 1.76 -12.59 12.36
C PRO A 219 2.37 -12.27 10.98
N LEU A 220 2.65 -13.32 10.19
CA LEU A 220 3.34 -13.24 8.91
C LEU A 220 2.62 -14.08 7.87
N GLU A 221 2.86 -13.81 6.59
CA GLU A 221 2.40 -14.68 5.52
C GLU A 221 2.91 -16.13 5.69
N PRO A 222 2.11 -17.15 5.34
CA PRO A 222 2.47 -18.56 5.51
C PRO A 222 3.86 -18.94 4.97
N LYS A 223 4.26 -18.37 3.82
CA LYS A 223 5.57 -18.61 3.20
C LYS A 223 6.72 -18.17 4.12
N PHE A 224 6.62 -17.00 4.74
CA PHE A 224 7.64 -16.47 5.63
C PHE A 224 7.68 -17.24 6.96
N SER A 225 6.51 -17.57 7.51
CA SER A 225 6.40 -18.39 8.72
C SER A 225 7.06 -19.76 8.54
N LYS A 226 6.85 -20.42 7.39
CA LYS A 226 7.50 -21.69 7.06
C LYS A 226 9.02 -21.55 6.95
N THR A 227 9.50 -20.53 6.25
CA THR A 227 10.95 -20.28 6.09
C THR A 227 11.64 -20.06 7.44
N ILE A 228 11.03 -19.27 8.34
CA ILE A 228 11.55 -19.08 9.70
C ILE A 228 11.59 -20.40 10.46
N LEU A 229 10.51 -21.19 10.42
CA LEU A 229 10.41 -22.48 11.12
C LEU A 229 11.41 -23.54 10.60
N LEU A 230 11.80 -23.46 9.32
CA LEU A 230 12.79 -24.36 8.72
C LEU A 230 14.24 -23.89 8.94
N SER A 231 14.48 -22.61 9.14
CA SER A 231 15.82 -22.03 9.28
C SER A 231 16.74 -22.70 10.32
N PRO A 232 16.27 -23.23 11.48
CA PRO A 232 17.16 -23.88 12.45
C PRO A 232 17.80 -25.15 11.90
N LYS A 233 17.14 -25.84 10.95
CA LYS A 233 17.69 -27.05 10.30
C LYS A 233 18.89 -26.74 9.40
N PHE A 234 18.99 -25.50 8.93
CA PHE A 234 20.05 -25.01 8.05
C PHE A 234 21.06 -24.11 8.79
N HIS A 235 20.93 -23.95 10.10
CA HIS A 235 21.80 -23.11 10.94
C HIS A 235 21.89 -21.63 10.48
N CYS A 236 20.81 -21.08 9.91
CA CYS A 236 20.77 -19.72 9.36
C CYS A 236 19.62 -18.86 9.91
N THR A 237 19.20 -19.11 11.15
CA THR A 237 18.02 -18.46 11.74
C THR A 237 18.18 -16.95 11.88
N GLU A 238 19.36 -16.44 12.28
CA GLU A 238 19.58 -15.00 12.42
C GLU A 238 19.47 -14.28 11.07
N GLU A 239 20.09 -14.84 10.03
CA GLU A 239 20.03 -14.31 8.67
C GLU A 239 18.61 -14.29 8.11
N ILE A 240 17.88 -15.40 8.27
CA ILE A 240 16.50 -15.52 7.78
C ILE A 240 15.58 -14.54 8.51
N LEU A 241 15.69 -14.42 9.84
CA LEU A 241 14.90 -13.45 10.60
C LEU A 241 15.18 -12.02 10.13
N THR A 242 16.44 -11.70 9.85
CA THR A 242 16.83 -10.38 9.33
C THR A 242 16.20 -10.12 7.96
N ILE A 243 16.32 -11.07 7.03
CA ILE A 243 15.78 -10.95 5.67
C ILE A 243 14.25 -10.80 5.72
N VAL A 244 13.57 -11.68 6.46
CA VAL A 244 12.10 -11.62 6.56
C VAL A 244 11.64 -10.31 7.21
N SER A 245 12.37 -9.80 8.21
CA SER A 245 12.05 -8.51 8.84
C SER A 245 12.13 -7.35 7.84
N LEU A 246 13.15 -7.33 6.98
CA LEU A 246 13.31 -6.30 5.94
C LEU A 246 12.29 -6.44 4.81
N LEU A 247 11.86 -7.66 4.48
CA LEU A 247 10.81 -7.92 3.48
C LEU A 247 9.39 -7.61 4.00
N SER A 248 9.20 -7.60 5.32
CA SER A 248 7.89 -7.34 5.95
C SER A 248 7.57 -5.84 6.10
N VAL A 249 8.52 -4.97 5.80
CA VAL A 249 8.35 -3.52 5.83
C VAL A 249 8.41 -2.94 4.42
N ASP A 250 7.89 -1.73 4.24
CA ASP A 250 8.11 -0.97 3.01
C ASP A 250 9.61 -0.87 2.69
N SER A 251 9.92 -0.78 1.40
CA SER A 251 11.32 -0.76 0.92
C SER A 251 12.18 0.21 1.72
N VAL A 252 13.13 -0.33 2.47
CA VAL A 252 14.12 0.44 3.24
C VAL A 252 15.07 1.26 2.36
N LEU A 253 15.04 0.99 1.05
CA LEU A 253 15.93 1.55 0.06
C LEU A 253 15.31 2.83 -0.57
N TYR A 254 15.68 3.99 -0.02
CA TYR A 254 15.27 5.28 -0.58
C TYR A 254 15.91 5.56 -1.95
N ASN A 255 15.09 5.90 -2.95
CA ASN A 255 15.49 6.18 -4.34
C ASN A 255 15.03 7.58 -4.79
N PRO A 256 15.69 8.67 -4.35
CA PRO A 256 15.36 10.00 -4.83
C PRO A 256 15.66 10.13 -6.34
N PRO A 257 14.69 10.53 -7.18
CA PRO A 257 14.91 10.66 -8.63
C PRO A 257 16.06 11.60 -8.99
N ALA A 258 16.23 12.67 -8.21
CA ALA A 258 17.28 13.67 -8.43
C ALA A 258 18.71 13.17 -8.19
N ARG A 259 18.89 12.07 -7.43
CA ARG A 259 20.22 11.51 -7.09
C ARG A 259 20.30 10.01 -7.41
N ARG A 260 19.61 9.58 -8.47
CA ARG A 260 19.52 8.16 -8.84
C ARG A 260 20.90 7.52 -9.05
N ASP A 261 21.78 8.19 -9.79
CA ASP A 261 23.10 7.66 -10.14
C ASP A 261 24.03 7.55 -8.93
N GLU A 262 24.00 8.55 -8.04
CA GLU A 262 24.72 8.54 -6.77
C GLU A 262 24.25 7.36 -5.89
N VAL A 263 22.93 7.19 -5.75
CA VAL A 263 22.34 6.09 -4.95
C VAL A 263 22.71 4.73 -5.53
N GLN A 264 22.68 4.57 -6.86
CA GLN A 264 23.11 3.34 -7.51
C GLN A 264 24.60 3.06 -7.27
N SER A 265 25.46 4.07 -7.35
CA SER A 265 26.89 3.90 -7.09
C SER A 265 27.18 3.42 -5.66
N VAL A 266 26.42 3.92 -4.67
CA VAL A 266 26.53 3.49 -3.28
C VAL A 266 25.97 2.09 -3.10
N ARG A 267 24.84 1.76 -3.74
CA ARG A 267 24.24 0.42 -3.66
C ARG A 267 25.13 -0.69 -4.17
N LYS A 268 25.92 -0.44 -5.22
CA LYS A 268 26.88 -1.41 -5.76
C LYS A 268 27.81 -1.98 -4.68
N LYS A 269 28.08 -1.25 -3.60
CA LYS A 269 28.91 -1.72 -2.47
C LYS A 269 28.27 -2.83 -1.65
N PHE A 270 26.95 -2.97 -1.69
CA PHE A 270 26.20 -3.94 -0.89
C PHE A 270 25.63 -5.11 -1.72
N ILE A 271 25.67 -4.99 -3.05
CA ILE A 271 25.15 -6.02 -3.97
C ILE A 271 25.91 -7.33 -3.76
N SER A 272 25.14 -8.41 -3.59
CA SER A 272 25.63 -9.78 -3.58
C SER A 272 25.38 -10.45 -4.93
N SER A 273 26.34 -11.23 -5.43
CA SER A 273 26.15 -12.10 -6.61
C SER A 273 25.10 -13.18 -6.39
N GLU A 274 24.91 -13.57 -5.14
CA GLU A 274 24.02 -14.64 -4.70
C GLU A 274 22.53 -14.21 -4.64
N GLY A 275 22.23 -12.94 -4.90
CA GLY A 275 20.87 -12.43 -5.07
C GLY A 275 20.46 -11.28 -4.13
N ASP A 276 19.24 -10.79 -4.35
CA ASP A 276 18.72 -9.58 -3.69
C ASP A 276 18.47 -9.76 -2.19
N HIS A 277 18.04 -10.95 -1.74
CA HIS A 277 17.86 -11.23 -0.31
C HIS A 277 19.17 -11.10 0.47
N LEU A 278 20.28 -11.57 -0.09
CA LEU A 278 21.61 -11.43 0.53
C LEU A 278 22.13 -9.99 0.43
N THR A 279 21.76 -9.27 -0.62
CA THR A 279 22.00 -7.83 -0.71
C THR A 279 21.32 -7.08 0.45
N LEU A 280 20.05 -7.38 0.76
CA LEU A 280 19.34 -6.80 1.91
C LEU A 280 20.01 -7.14 3.24
N LEU A 281 20.47 -8.39 3.41
CA LEU A 281 21.22 -8.81 4.59
C LEU A 281 22.53 -8.02 4.76
N ASN A 282 23.28 -7.81 3.67
CA ASN A 282 24.51 -7.03 3.68
C ASN A 282 24.26 -5.57 4.09
N VAL A 283 23.18 -4.97 3.57
CA VAL A 283 22.77 -3.61 3.96
C VAL A 283 22.49 -3.53 5.46
N TYR A 284 21.75 -4.49 6.02
CA TYR A 284 21.46 -4.51 7.46
C TYR A 284 22.71 -4.72 8.33
N ARG A 285 23.60 -5.65 7.93
CA ARG A 285 24.88 -5.87 8.62
C ARG A 285 25.73 -4.60 8.63
N ALA A 286 25.81 -3.90 7.51
CA ALA A 286 26.51 -2.62 7.42
C ALA A 286 25.89 -1.56 8.34
N PHE A 287 24.56 -1.45 8.37
CA PHE A 287 23.84 -0.54 9.27
C PHE A 287 24.12 -0.83 10.76
N LYS A 288 24.11 -2.11 11.15
CA LYS A 288 24.42 -2.55 12.52
C LYS A 288 25.86 -2.20 12.90
N ASN A 289 26.82 -2.39 11.99
CA ASN A 289 28.23 -2.09 12.23
C ASN A 289 28.50 -0.59 12.40
N VAL A 290 27.77 0.28 11.69
CA VAL A 290 27.88 1.75 11.88
C VAL A 290 27.38 2.17 13.26
N SER A 291 26.40 1.46 13.82
CA SER A 291 25.84 1.73 15.14
C SER A 291 26.75 1.29 16.31
N GLY A 292 27.89 0.65 16.03
CA GLY A 292 28.93 0.34 17.02
C GLY A 292 29.80 1.55 17.42
N ASN A 293 29.64 2.71 16.77
CA ASN A 293 30.25 3.99 17.13
C ASN A 293 29.19 5.00 17.57
N LYS A 294 28.40 4.66 18.59
CA LYS A 294 27.61 5.63 19.36
C LYS A 294 28.22 5.81 20.74
#